data_AF-A0A9E3TS04-F1
#
_entry.id   AF-A0A9E3TS04-F1
#
_cell.length_a   1.000
_cell.length_b   1.000
_cell.length_c   1.000
_cell.angle_alpha   90.00
_cell.angle_beta   90.00
_cell.angle_gamma   90.00
#
_symmetry.space_group_name_H-M   'P 1'
#
loop_
_entity.id
_entity.type
_entity.pdbx_description
1 polymer ?
#
loop_
_entity_poly.entity_id
_entity_poly.type
_entity_poly.pdbx_seq_one_letter_code
_entity_poly.pdbx_strand_id
1 'polypeptide(L)'
;MSISTEPPVTEPTPSSSRLRATMLAARLSFQWFGITKTLSSDQKSQAAESFGAEGSFLNAGKRLLDTRHRRYRAVTAVKSRTQAYWRSVSLPFPEPGIRLIRQDSVDCFQHQMTRFQGQLREAVQSLEDQYMELKQSAQRRLGELYNETDYPATLLGLFDVTWDFPSVEPPQHLQQLSPELYEEECRRVSARFEDAVALAEQAFVEELSSLVGHLTERLSGHDDGKPKIFRDTAVGNLREFFERFQSLNVRSNDQLEDLVQQCQATVGGVQPQSLRDDQSLRRRVATELSAVQSVLDGLLVDRPRRRILRAAK
;
A
#
# COMPACT_ATOMS: atom_id res chain seq x y z
N MET A 1 49.34 38.31 -11.36
CA MET A 1 48.16 38.04 -10.51
C MET A 1 47.28 37.09 -11.29
N SER A 2 47.40 35.79 -11.02
CA SER A 2 46.57 34.75 -11.64
C SER A 2 45.39 34.51 -10.71
N ILE A 3 44.19 34.86 -11.17
CA ILE A 3 42.95 34.67 -10.44
C ILE A 3 42.54 33.22 -10.70
N SER A 4 42.81 32.32 -9.75
CA SER A 4 42.28 30.97 -9.76
C SER A 4 40.75 31.04 -9.65
N THR A 5 40.06 30.63 -10.70
CA THR A 5 38.62 30.41 -10.69
C THR A 5 38.37 29.05 -10.04
N GLU A 6 37.92 29.04 -8.78
CA GLU A 6 37.37 27.83 -8.17
C GLU A 6 36.16 27.35 -9.00
N PRO A 7 36.01 26.03 -9.22
CA PRO A 7 34.82 25.50 -9.86
C PRO A 7 33.59 25.72 -8.95
N PRO A 8 32.40 25.96 -9.53
CA PRO A 8 31.21 26.18 -8.73
C PRO A 8 30.88 24.92 -7.92
N VAL A 9 30.69 25.10 -6.61
CA VAL A 9 30.16 24.08 -5.72
C VAL A 9 28.75 23.73 -6.21
N THR A 10 28.57 22.57 -6.83
CA THR A 10 27.25 22.05 -7.20
C THR A 10 26.42 21.88 -5.93
N GLU A 11 25.48 22.78 -5.70
CA GLU A 11 24.48 22.61 -4.65
C GLU A 11 23.73 21.29 -4.86
N PRO A 12 23.48 20.51 -3.78
CA PRO A 12 22.74 19.27 -3.90
C PRO A 12 21.33 19.57 -4.44
N THR A 13 20.96 18.93 -5.56
CA THR A 13 19.64 19.06 -6.16
C THR A 13 18.56 18.71 -5.12
N PRO A 14 17.53 19.57 -4.91
CA PRO A 14 16.47 19.30 -3.95
C PRO A 14 15.83 17.93 -4.19
N SER A 15 15.51 17.20 -3.12
CA SER A 15 14.98 15.83 -3.23
C SER A 15 13.66 15.77 -4.02
N SER A 16 12.83 16.83 -3.95
CA SER A 16 11.61 16.98 -4.76
C SER A 16 11.91 17.07 -6.26
N SER A 17 12.94 17.81 -6.67
CA SER A 17 13.41 17.92 -8.06
C SER A 17 13.94 16.59 -8.58
N ARG A 18 14.68 15.84 -7.76
CA ARG A 18 15.14 14.49 -8.12
C ARG A 18 13.97 13.53 -8.27
N LEU A 19 13.02 13.57 -7.34
CA LEU A 19 11.82 12.74 -7.37
C LEU A 19 11.04 12.99 -8.67
N ARG A 20 10.84 14.25 -9.05
CA ARG A 20 10.21 14.65 -10.31
C ARG A 20 10.97 14.16 -11.55
N ALA A 21 12.30 14.24 -11.55
CA ALA A 21 13.11 13.84 -12.70
C ALA A 21 13.22 12.31 -12.91
N THR A 22 13.06 11.52 -11.85
CA THR A 22 13.35 10.06 -11.87
C THR A 22 12.12 9.17 -11.74
N MET A 23 10.99 9.74 -11.34
CA MET A 23 9.74 9.02 -11.12
C MET A 23 8.71 9.30 -12.23
N LEU A 24 7.76 8.39 -12.35
CA LEU A 24 6.58 8.47 -13.19
C LEU A 24 5.34 8.21 -12.33
N ALA A 25 4.28 8.97 -12.53
CA ALA A 25 3.01 8.70 -11.89
C ALA A 25 2.34 7.47 -12.52
N ALA A 26 1.88 6.56 -11.67
CA ALA A 26 1.13 5.38 -12.04
C ALA A 26 -0.13 5.28 -11.19
N ARG A 27 -1.25 4.98 -11.85
CA ARG A 27 -2.54 4.80 -11.19
C ARG A 27 -3.04 3.38 -11.45
N LEU A 28 -3.57 2.76 -10.39
CA LEU A 28 -4.09 1.40 -10.42
C LEU A 28 -5.59 1.40 -10.11
N SER A 29 -6.37 0.85 -11.02
CA SER A 29 -7.84 0.79 -10.94
C SER A 29 -8.32 -0.64 -10.92
N PHE A 30 -9.35 -0.92 -10.12
CA PHE A 30 -10.01 -2.22 -10.06
C PHE A 30 -11.48 -2.07 -10.37
N GLN A 31 -11.97 -2.86 -11.32
CA GLN A 31 -13.39 -3.16 -11.45
C GLN A 31 -13.70 -4.42 -10.65
N TRP A 32 -14.77 -4.41 -9.86
CA TRP A 32 -15.09 -5.53 -8.97
C TRP A 32 -16.60 -5.70 -8.82
N PHE A 33 -17.09 -6.93 -8.95
CA PHE A 33 -18.49 -7.24 -8.68
C PHE A 33 -18.82 -6.99 -7.20
N GLY A 34 -19.86 -6.19 -6.96
CA GLY A 34 -20.35 -5.90 -5.62
C GLY A 34 -21.06 -7.10 -5.00
N ILE A 35 -20.48 -7.71 -3.97
CA ILE A 35 -21.02 -8.91 -3.32
C ILE A 35 -22.03 -8.64 -2.21
N THR A 36 -22.41 -7.38 -1.98
CA THR A 36 -23.40 -6.97 -0.98
C THR A 36 -24.46 -6.09 -1.63
N LYS A 37 -25.71 -6.24 -1.22
CA LYS A 37 -26.81 -5.34 -1.56
C LYS A 37 -27.51 -4.85 -0.31
N THR A 38 -27.82 -3.56 -0.26
CA THR A 38 -28.65 -3.00 0.82
C THR A 38 -30.05 -3.57 0.72
N LEU A 39 -30.67 -3.84 1.88
CA LEU A 39 -32.08 -4.25 1.93
C LEU A 39 -32.99 -3.09 1.52
N SER A 40 -34.19 -3.40 1.01
CA SER A 40 -35.21 -2.38 0.72
C SER A 40 -35.68 -1.68 2.00
N SER A 41 -36.41 -0.56 1.86
CA SER A 41 -36.98 0.13 3.03
C SER A 41 -37.88 -0.80 3.84
N ASP A 42 -38.75 -1.55 3.16
CA ASP A 42 -39.70 -2.47 3.80
C ASP A 42 -38.97 -3.62 4.51
N GLN A 43 -37.97 -4.21 3.86
CA GLN A 43 -37.14 -5.26 4.47
C GLN A 43 -36.37 -4.76 5.70
N LYS A 44 -35.90 -3.50 5.68
CA LYS A 44 -35.25 -2.88 6.83
C LYS A 44 -36.23 -2.64 7.97
N SER A 45 -37.44 -2.16 7.68
CA SER A 45 -38.49 -1.98 8.69
C SER A 45 -38.86 -3.31 9.36
N GLN A 46 -39.09 -4.36 8.56
CA GLN A 46 -39.40 -5.70 9.06
C GLN A 46 -38.27 -6.28 9.95
N ALA A 47 -37.01 -6.04 9.56
CA ALA A 47 -35.87 -6.45 10.39
C ALA A 47 -35.75 -5.62 11.68
N ALA A 48 -36.06 -4.32 11.64
CA ALA A 48 -35.98 -3.42 12.78
C ALA A 48 -37.04 -3.73 13.85
N GLU A 49 -38.24 -4.15 13.44
CA GLU A 49 -39.33 -4.57 14.33
C GLU A 49 -38.90 -5.65 15.33
N SER A 50 -38.07 -6.61 14.89
CA SER A 50 -37.56 -7.70 15.74
C SER A 50 -36.72 -7.20 16.94
N PHE A 51 -36.21 -5.98 16.87
CA PHE A 51 -35.42 -5.34 17.92
C PHE A 51 -36.09 -4.08 18.51
N GLY A 52 -37.33 -3.77 18.10
CA GLY A 52 -38.02 -2.54 18.50
C GLY A 52 -37.30 -1.27 18.03
N ALA A 53 -36.51 -1.36 16.96
CA ALA A 53 -35.74 -0.25 16.42
C ALA A 53 -36.55 0.48 15.33
N GLU A 54 -36.28 1.77 15.13
CA GLU A 54 -36.78 2.50 13.98
C GLU A 54 -35.96 2.14 12.73
N GLY A 55 -36.62 1.73 11.64
CA GLY A 55 -35.96 1.26 10.41
C GLY A 55 -35.02 2.29 9.76
N SER A 56 -35.25 3.59 9.97
CA SER A 56 -34.41 4.68 9.47
C SER A 56 -33.04 4.76 10.20
N PHE A 57 -32.98 4.28 11.44
CA PHE A 57 -31.77 4.20 12.26
C PHE A 57 -31.04 2.85 12.11
N LEU A 58 -31.56 1.95 11.29
CA LEU A 58 -30.96 0.63 11.02
C LEU A 58 -30.40 0.56 9.58
N ASN A 59 -29.12 0.19 9.47
CA ASN A 59 -28.52 -0.20 8.20
C ASN A 59 -28.38 -1.72 8.14
N ALA A 60 -28.96 -2.33 7.09
CA ALA A 60 -28.88 -3.77 6.86
C ALA A 60 -28.63 -4.08 5.37
N GLY A 61 -27.86 -5.13 5.12
CA GLY A 61 -27.53 -5.58 3.77
C GLY A 61 -27.33 -7.09 3.71
N LYS A 62 -27.60 -7.67 2.54
CA LYS A 62 -27.45 -9.09 2.25
C LYS A 62 -26.19 -9.34 1.43
N ARG A 63 -25.52 -10.47 1.67
CA ARG A 63 -24.39 -10.93 0.85
C ARG A 63 -24.89 -11.81 -0.28
N LEU A 64 -24.52 -11.46 -1.51
CA LEU A 64 -24.96 -12.15 -2.71
C LEU A 64 -24.22 -13.47 -2.92
N LEU A 65 -22.90 -13.48 -2.68
CA LEU A 65 -22.07 -14.68 -2.86
C LEU A 65 -21.32 -15.02 -1.58
N ASP A 66 -21.05 -16.31 -1.38
CA ASP A 66 -20.19 -16.74 -0.28
C ASP A 66 -18.73 -16.41 -0.57
N THR A 67 -18.25 -15.33 0.03
CA THR A 67 -16.87 -14.86 -0.14
C THR A 67 -15.83 -15.76 0.53
N ARG A 68 -16.25 -16.73 1.35
CA ARG A 68 -15.36 -17.75 1.93
C ARG A 68 -15.08 -18.89 0.96
N HIS A 69 -15.87 -18.99 -0.13
CA HIS A 69 -15.67 -20.02 -1.14
C HIS A 69 -14.27 -19.94 -1.75
N ARG A 70 -13.63 -21.10 -1.94
CA ARG A 70 -12.22 -21.19 -2.40
C ARG A 70 -11.98 -20.42 -3.70
N ARG A 71 -12.90 -20.50 -4.67
CA ARG A 71 -12.77 -19.81 -5.97
C ARG A 71 -12.87 -18.29 -5.81
N TYR A 72 -13.79 -17.80 -4.98
CA TYR A 72 -13.90 -16.36 -4.71
C TYR A 72 -12.66 -15.85 -3.97
N ARG A 73 -12.16 -16.61 -2.99
CA ARG A 73 -10.92 -16.28 -2.28
C ARG A 73 -9.72 -16.20 -3.24
N ALA A 74 -9.65 -17.08 -4.24
CA ALA A 74 -8.59 -17.03 -5.25
C ALA A 74 -8.61 -15.71 -6.04
N VAL A 75 -9.80 -15.26 -6.48
CA VAL A 75 -9.97 -13.96 -7.16
C VAL A 75 -9.52 -12.81 -6.25
N THR A 76 -9.97 -12.77 -4.99
CA THR A 76 -9.53 -11.73 -4.04
C THR A 76 -8.03 -11.79 -3.73
N ALA A 77 -7.42 -12.98 -3.72
CA ALA A 77 -6.00 -13.14 -3.48
C ALA A 77 -5.15 -12.51 -4.59
N VAL A 78 -5.59 -12.60 -5.86
CA VAL A 78 -4.93 -11.90 -6.97
C VAL A 78 -4.94 -10.39 -6.71
N LYS A 79 -6.10 -9.81 -6.41
CA LYS A 79 -6.22 -8.37 -6.08
C LYS A 79 -5.29 -7.95 -4.94
N SER A 80 -5.25 -8.71 -3.85
CA SER A 80 -4.35 -8.42 -2.72
C SER A 80 -2.88 -8.46 -3.13
N ARG A 81 -2.45 -9.45 -3.92
CA ARG A 81 -1.07 -9.54 -4.43
C ARG A 81 -0.73 -8.38 -5.37
N THR A 82 -1.63 -8.02 -6.28
CA THR A 82 -1.43 -6.87 -7.19
C THR A 82 -1.26 -5.57 -6.41
N GLN A 83 -2.12 -5.32 -5.41
CA GLN A 83 -2.03 -4.14 -4.56
C GLN A 83 -0.77 -4.13 -3.68
N ALA A 84 -0.34 -5.29 -3.18
CA ALA A 84 0.89 -5.41 -2.40
C ALA A 84 2.12 -5.09 -3.26
N TYR A 85 2.20 -5.69 -4.46
CA TYR A 85 3.28 -5.41 -5.41
C TYR A 85 3.29 -3.94 -5.85
N TRP A 86 2.13 -3.37 -6.20
CA TRP A 86 2.07 -1.95 -6.58
C TRP A 86 2.61 -1.05 -5.48
N ARG A 87 2.27 -1.29 -4.21
CA ARG A 87 2.83 -0.56 -3.07
C ARG A 87 4.32 -0.80 -2.87
N SER A 88 4.81 -2.02 -3.13
CA SER A 88 6.23 -2.35 -2.93
C SER A 88 7.14 -1.75 -4.00
N VAL A 89 6.63 -1.41 -5.18
CA VAL A 89 7.48 -0.83 -6.25
C VAL A 89 7.24 0.66 -6.47
N SER A 90 6.52 1.33 -5.56
CA SER A 90 6.15 2.74 -5.73
C SER A 90 6.09 3.51 -4.43
N LEU A 91 6.20 4.83 -4.52
CA LEU A 91 6.06 5.78 -3.44
C LEU A 91 4.64 6.39 -3.40
N PRO A 92 4.12 6.75 -2.22
CA PRO A 92 2.86 7.47 -2.13
C PRO A 92 2.94 8.85 -2.83
N PHE A 93 1.82 9.29 -3.38
CA PHE A 93 1.64 10.63 -3.94
C PHE A 93 0.42 11.29 -3.28
N PRO A 94 0.37 12.64 -3.15
CA PRO A 94 -0.76 13.32 -2.49
C PRO A 94 -2.11 13.10 -3.17
N GLU A 95 -2.13 12.81 -4.47
CA GLU A 95 -3.36 12.53 -5.20
C GLU A 95 -3.87 11.10 -4.93
N PRO A 96 -5.13 10.93 -4.49
CA PRO A 96 -5.70 9.61 -4.25
C PRO A 96 -5.63 8.69 -5.47
N GLY A 97 -5.14 7.47 -5.28
CA GLY A 97 -5.05 6.47 -6.35
C GLY A 97 -3.82 6.61 -7.25
N ILE A 98 -3.01 7.66 -7.10
CA ILE A 98 -1.71 7.81 -7.78
C ILE A 98 -0.58 7.41 -6.84
N ARG A 99 0.44 6.75 -7.41
CA ARG A 99 1.73 6.48 -6.77
C ARG A 99 2.86 6.74 -7.77
N LEU A 100 4.05 6.99 -7.26
CA LEU A 100 5.24 7.27 -8.08
C LEU A 100 6.08 5.99 -8.23
N ILE A 101 6.28 5.52 -9.45
CA ILE A 101 7.21 4.42 -9.77
C ILE A 101 8.48 5.00 -10.41
N ARG A 102 9.61 4.30 -10.31
CA ARG A 102 10.81 4.72 -11.04
C ARG A 102 10.66 4.52 -12.54
N GLN A 103 11.15 5.47 -13.31
CA GLN A 103 11.06 5.44 -14.78
C GLN A 103 11.76 4.21 -15.39
N ASP A 104 12.91 3.80 -14.85
CA ASP A 104 13.63 2.62 -15.32
C ASP A 104 12.97 1.28 -14.94
N SER A 105 11.97 1.32 -14.05
CA SER A 105 11.23 0.15 -13.59
C SER A 105 9.89 -0.04 -14.33
N VAL A 106 9.55 0.86 -15.26
CA VAL A 106 8.25 0.87 -15.97
C VAL A 106 8.01 -0.43 -16.73
N ASP A 107 9.01 -0.95 -17.45
CA ASP A 107 8.86 -2.19 -18.21
C ASP A 107 8.60 -3.40 -17.30
N CYS A 108 9.33 -3.49 -16.19
CA CYS A 108 9.14 -4.53 -15.17
C CYS A 108 7.74 -4.43 -14.54
N PHE A 109 7.31 -3.21 -14.21
CA PHE A 109 5.98 -2.93 -13.68
C PHE A 109 4.88 -3.37 -14.67
N GLN A 110 5.00 -2.99 -15.95
CA GLN A 110 4.03 -3.34 -16.98
C GLN A 110 3.94 -4.85 -17.21
N HIS A 111 5.08 -5.54 -17.27
CA HIS A 111 5.12 -6.99 -17.41
C HIS A 111 4.42 -7.67 -16.23
N GLN A 112 4.72 -7.26 -15.00
CA GLN A 112 4.13 -7.84 -13.80
C GLN A 112 2.62 -7.53 -13.68
N MET A 113 2.19 -6.32 -14.04
CA MET A 113 0.76 -5.97 -14.09
C MET A 113 -0.01 -6.82 -15.10
N THR A 114 0.56 -7.03 -16.30
CA THR A 114 -0.01 -7.90 -17.33
C THR A 114 -0.16 -9.34 -16.83
N ARG A 115 0.84 -9.85 -16.11
CA ARG A 115 0.77 -11.17 -15.48
C ARG A 115 -0.35 -11.25 -14.43
N PHE A 116 -0.49 -10.24 -13.58
CA PHE A 116 -1.60 -10.21 -12.61
C PHE A 116 -2.97 -10.13 -13.29
N GLN A 117 -3.09 -9.39 -14.38
CA GLN A 117 -4.32 -9.32 -15.15
C GLN A 117 -4.69 -10.69 -15.74
N GLY A 118 -3.71 -11.43 -16.28
CA GLY A 118 -3.91 -12.82 -16.73
C GLY A 118 -4.36 -13.75 -15.60
N GLN A 119 -3.68 -13.72 -14.46
CA GLN A 119 -4.06 -14.50 -13.27
C GLN A 119 -5.47 -14.17 -12.77
N LEU A 120 -5.87 -12.89 -12.85
CA LEU A 120 -7.22 -12.48 -12.47
C LEU A 120 -8.25 -13.09 -13.42
N ARG A 121 -8.03 -13.04 -14.74
CA ARG A 121 -8.91 -13.65 -15.73
C ARG A 121 -9.07 -15.15 -15.49
N GLU A 122 -7.97 -15.87 -15.26
CA GLU A 122 -8.00 -17.31 -14.95
C GLU A 122 -8.78 -17.61 -13.66
N ALA A 123 -8.54 -16.83 -12.60
CA ALA A 123 -9.23 -17.01 -11.33
C ALA A 123 -10.74 -16.74 -11.46
N VAL A 124 -11.13 -15.75 -12.26
CA VAL A 124 -12.54 -15.39 -12.52
C VAL A 124 -13.21 -16.45 -13.38
N GLN A 125 -12.55 -16.97 -14.41
CA GLN A 125 -13.07 -18.09 -15.19
C GLN A 125 -13.33 -19.31 -14.29
N SER A 126 -12.41 -19.60 -13.38
CA SER A 126 -12.58 -20.68 -12.42
C SER A 126 -13.69 -20.43 -11.37
N LEU A 127 -14.02 -19.17 -11.09
CA LEU A 127 -15.17 -18.79 -10.28
C LEU A 127 -16.47 -18.93 -11.06
N GLU A 128 -16.47 -18.58 -12.34
CA GLU A 128 -17.60 -18.73 -13.26
C GLU A 128 -18.08 -20.19 -13.34
N ASP A 129 -17.15 -21.15 -13.42
CA ASP A 129 -17.45 -22.59 -13.41
C ASP A 129 -18.26 -23.06 -12.19
N GLN A 130 -18.26 -22.28 -11.10
CA GLN A 130 -18.95 -22.57 -9.85
C GLN A 130 -20.05 -21.55 -9.54
N TYR A 131 -20.32 -20.62 -10.46
CA TYR A 131 -21.21 -19.50 -10.22
C TYR A 131 -22.65 -19.95 -10.01
N MET A 132 -23.13 -20.91 -10.80
CA MET A 132 -24.49 -21.45 -10.66
C MET A 132 -24.72 -22.13 -9.31
N GLU A 133 -23.74 -22.91 -8.83
CA GLU A 133 -23.81 -23.55 -7.51
C GLU A 133 -23.79 -22.51 -6.38
N LEU A 134 -22.97 -21.47 -6.50
CA LEU A 134 -22.91 -20.36 -5.56
C LEU A 134 -24.24 -19.60 -5.50
N LYS A 135 -24.86 -19.37 -6.66
CA LYS A 135 -26.18 -18.73 -6.78
C LYS A 135 -27.29 -19.56 -6.14
N GLN A 136 -27.34 -20.86 -6.40
CA GLN A 136 -28.29 -21.78 -5.76
C GLN A 136 -28.08 -21.88 -4.23
N SER A 137 -26.82 -21.85 -3.78
CA SER A 137 -26.48 -21.79 -2.36
C SER A 137 -26.98 -20.48 -1.73
N ALA A 138 -26.78 -19.36 -2.42
CA ALA A 138 -27.27 -18.06 -1.98
C ALA A 138 -28.80 -18.01 -1.91
N GLN A 139 -29.51 -18.57 -2.90
CA GLN A 139 -30.97 -18.68 -2.89
C GLN A 139 -31.48 -19.41 -1.65
N ARG A 140 -30.90 -20.58 -1.33
CA ARG A 140 -31.28 -21.34 -0.11
C ARG A 140 -30.98 -20.60 1.18
N ARG A 141 -29.87 -19.85 1.24
CA ARG A 141 -29.41 -19.15 2.46
C ARG A 141 -30.11 -17.82 2.69
N LEU A 142 -30.46 -17.10 1.62
CA LEU A 142 -31.11 -15.80 1.70
C LEU A 142 -32.63 -15.91 1.83
N GLY A 143 -33.24 -17.02 1.41
CA GLY A 143 -34.69 -17.21 1.49
C GLY A 143 -35.42 -16.08 0.77
N GLU A 144 -36.37 -15.45 1.46
CA GLU A 144 -37.17 -14.33 0.95
C GLU A 144 -36.35 -13.08 0.58
N LEU A 145 -35.12 -12.96 1.11
CA LEU A 145 -34.21 -11.87 0.75
C LEU A 145 -33.51 -12.12 -0.59
N TYR A 146 -33.62 -13.31 -1.18
CA TYR A 146 -33.05 -13.59 -2.49
C TYR A 146 -33.79 -12.80 -3.58
N ASN A 147 -33.02 -12.17 -4.46
CA ASN A 147 -33.57 -11.53 -5.65
C ASN A 147 -32.69 -11.92 -6.84
N GLU A 148 -33.29 -12.56 -7.85
CA GLU A 148 -32.63 -13.02 -9.07
C GLU A 148 -31.92 -11.89 -9.82
N THR A 149 -32.48 -10.67 -9.82
CA THR A 149 -31.92 -9.52 -10.55
C THR A 149 -30.64 -8.97 -9.92
N ASP A 150 -30.31 -9.37 -8.69
CA ASP A 150 -29.03 -9.02 -8.06
C ASP A 150 -27.87 -9.84 -8.64
N TYR A 151 -28.16 -10.90 -9.41
CA TYR A 151 -27.18 -11.83 -9.96
C TYR A 151 -27.08 -11.66 -11.48
N PRO A 152 -25.94 -11.19 -12.01
CA PRO A 152 -25.72 -11.09 -13.46
C PRO A 152 -25.76 -12.49 -14.11
N ALA A 153 -25.91 -12.53 -15.44
CA ALA A 153 -25.88 -13.79 -16.19
C ALA A 153 -24.49 -14.45 -16.17
N THR A 154 -23.43 -13.66 -16.06
CA THR A 154 -22.04 -14.11 -15.99
C THR A 154 -21.21 -13.19 -15.09
N LEU A 155 -20.16 -13.72 -14.47
CA LEU A 155 -19.16 -12.94 -13.74
C LEU A 155 -18.02 -12.46 -14.64
N LEU A 156 -17.91 -12.99 -15.87
CA LEU A 156 -16.89 -12.58 -16.82
C LEU A 156 -17.05 -11.09 -17.16
N GLY A 157 -15.93 -10.35 -17.13
CA GLY A 157 -15.91 -8.90 -17.37
C GLY A 157 -16.39 -8.04 -16.18
N LEU A 158 -16.80 -8.62 -15.05
CA LEU A 158 -17.15 -7.87 -13.83
C LEU A 158 -15.97 -7.68 -12.87
N PHE A 159 -14.85 -8.31 -13.18
CA PHE A 159 -13.60 -8.21 -12.45
C PHE A 159 -12.50 -7.83 -13.43
N ASP A 160 -11.83 -6.71 -13.18
CA ASP A 160 -10.71 -6.28 -13.98
C ASP A 160 -9.72 -5.47 -13.16
N VAL A 161 -8.48 -5.42 -13.64
CA VAL A 161 -7.44 -4.55 -13.15
C VAL A 161 -6.82 -3.81 -14.32
N THR A 162 -6.80 -2.49 -14.22
CA THR A 162 -6.26 -1.59 -15.24
C THR A 162 -5.28 -0.60 -14.62
N TRP A 163 -4.35 -0.11 -15.43
CA TRP A 163 -3.36 0.88 -15.00
C TRP A 163 -3.06 1.86 -16.13
N ASP A 164 -2.75 3.09 -15.75
CA ASP A 164 -2.36 4.18 -16.63
C ASP A 164 -1.26 5.03 -15.99
N PHE A 165 -0.65 5.89 -16.81
CA PHE A 165 0.42 6.80 -16.41
C PHE A 165 -0.03 8.25 -16.58
N PRO A 166 -0.81 8.80 -15.63
CA PRO A 166 -1.31 10.17 -15.76
C PRO A 166 -0.16 11.19 -15.73
N SER A 167 -0.31 12.29 -16.49
CA SER A 167 0.63 13.41 -16.36
C SER A 167 0.49 14.06 -15.00
N VAL A 168 1.62 14.25 -14.32
CA VAL A 168 1.74 15.07 -13.10
C VAL A 168 2.48 16.38 -13.36
N GLU A 169 2.71 16.69 -14.62
CA GLU A 169 3.38 17.90 -15.10
C GLU A 169 2.37 18.96 -15.54
N PRO A 170 2.69 20.27 -15.38
CA PRO A 170 1.85 21.35 -15.89
C PRO A 170 1.69 21.24 -17.41
N PRO A 171 0.47 21.42 -17.96
CA PRO A 171 0.26 21.36 -19.40
C PRO A 171 1.00 22.49 -20.13
N GLN A 172 1.90 22.13 -21.07
CA GLN A 172 2.77 23.10 -21.76
C GLN A 172 2.00 24.16 -22.56
N HIS A 173 0.82 23.83 -23.11
CA HIS A 173 0.01 24.77 -23.86
C HIS A 173 -0.49 25.95 -23.02
N LEU A 174 -0.53 25.82 -21.68
CA LEU A 174 -0.87 26.94 -20.79
C LEU A 174 0.15 28.07 -20.86
N GLN A 175 1.42 27.79 -21.18
CA GLN A 175 2.43 28.83 -21.33
C GLN A 175 2.02 29.89 -22.37
N GLN A 176 1.33 29.45 -23.42
CA GLN A 176 0.88 30.33 -24.51
C GLN A 176 -0.48 30.96 -24.23
N LEU A 177 -1.38 30.23 -23.55
CA LEU A 177 -2.75 30.69 -23.30
C LEU A 177 -2.86 31.59 -22.07
N SER A 178 -2.14 31.26 -21.00
CA SER A 178 -2.14 32.00 -19.74
C SER A 178 -0.85 31.71 -18.96
N PRO A 179 0.18 32.56 -19.13
CA PRO A 179 1.43 32.43 -18.39
C PRO A 179 1.23 32.41 -16.86
N GLU A 180 0.31 33.23 -16.35
CA GLU A 180 -0.03 33.29 -14.92
C GLU A 180 -0.60 31.96 -14.41
N LEU A 181 -1.52 31.33 -15.17
CA LEU A 181 -2.08 30.01 -14.82
C LEU A 181 -0.98 28.94 -14.86
N TYR A 182 -0.10 28.99 -15.87
CA TYR A 182 1.03 28.07 -15.97
C TYR A 182 1.99 28.18 -14.76
N GLU A 183 2.29 29.40 -14.31
CA GLU A 183 3.11 29.63 -13.11
C GLU A 183 2.42 29.13 -11.84
N GLU A 184 1.10 29.26 -11.73
CA GLU A 184 0.34 28.70 -10.61
C GLU A 184 0.37 27.16 -10.61
N GLU A 185 0.15 26.51 -11.76
CA GLU A 185 0.24 25.06 -11.88
C GLU A 185 1.66 24.56 -11.61
N CYS A 186 2.70 25.28 -12.06
CA CYS A 186 4.09 24.97 -11.72
C CYS A 186 4.31 24.95 -10.20
N ARG A 187 3.84 25.98 -9.49
CA ARG A 187 3.93 26.04 -8.02
C ARG A 187 3.17 24.90 -7.36
N ARG A 188 1.97 24.58 -7.85
CA ARG A 188 1.15 23.48 -7.33
C ARG A 188 1.80 22.12 -7.52
N VAL A 189 2.42 21.87 -8.69
CA VAL A 189 3.15 20.64 -8.95
C VAL A 189 4.37 20.54 -8.04
N SER A 190 5.17 21.60 -7.89
CA SER A 190 6.31 21.60 -6.97
C SER A 190 5.90 21.26 -5.54
N ALA A 191 4.85 21.90 -5.01
CA ALA A 191 4.33 21.60 -3.67
C ALA A 191 3.86 20.14 -3.53
N ARG A 192 3.23 19.57 -4.55
CA ARG A 192 2.84 18.14 -4.54
C ARG A 192 4.04 17.20 -4.49
N PHE A 193 5.14 17.55 -5.15
CA PHE A 193 6.37 16.74 -5.08
C PHE A 193 7.05 16.86 -3.72
N GLU A 194 7.03 18.04 -3.09
CA GLU A 194 7.48 18.21 -1.70
C GLU A 194 6.64 17.37 -0.73
N ASP A 195 5.31 17.42 -0.86
CA ASP A 195 4.40 16.57 -0.09
C ASP A 195 4.66 15.07 -0.36
N ALA A 196 4.99 14.68 -1.61
CA ALA A 196 5.32 13.31 -1.95
C ALA A 196 6.60 12.83 -1.25
N VAL A 197 7.62 13.69 -1.13
CA VAL A 197 8.84 13.40 -0.34
C VAL A 197 8.45 13.14 1.12
N ALA A 198 7.67 14.03 1.74
CA ALA A 198 7.24 13.88 3.13
C ALA A 198 6.40 12.60 3.35
N LEU A 199 5.48 12.29 2.42
CA LEU A 199 4.68 11.08 2.46
C LEU A 199 5.53 9.81 2.30
N ALA A 200 6.53 9.83 1.43
CA ALA A 200 7.46 8.72 1.23
C ALA A 200 8.28 8.45 2.49
N GLU A 201 8.86 9.50 3.08
CA GLU A 201 9.59 9.39 4.35
C GLU A 201 8.71 8.83 5.46
N GLN A 202 7.50 9.38 5.61
CA GLN A 202 6.58 8.92 6.64
C GLN A 202 6.25 7.44 6.47
N ALA A 203 5.97 7.01 5.24
CA ALA A 203 5.70 5.61 4.95
C ALA A 203 6.89 4.70 5.30
N PHE A 204 8.12 5.14 5.01
CA PHE A 204 9.32 4.37 5.37
C PHE A 204 9.57 4.31 6.88
N VAL A 205 9.38 5.41 7.61
CA VAL A 205 9.53 5.43 9.08
C VAL A 205 8.49 4.52 9.74
N GLU A 206 7.22 4.63 9.35
CA GLU A 206 6.13 3.79 9.87
C GLU A 206 6.40 2.31 9.63
N GLU A 207 6.84 1.97 8.42
CA GLU A 207 7.11 0.59 8.05
C GLU A 207 8.34 0.03 8.75
N LEU A 208 9.43 0.81 8.85
CA LEU A 208 10.62 0.40 9.58
C LEU A 208 10.32 0.22 11.06
N SER A 209 9.60 1.15 11.70
CA SER A 209 9.16 1.02 13.10
C SER A 209 8.33 -0.25 13.29
N SER A 210 7.39 -0.53 12.39
CA SER A 210 6.58 -1.76 12.45
C SER A 210 7.43 -3.04 12.34
N LEU A 211 8.37 -3.08 11.39
CA LEU A 211 9.25 -4.24 11.18
C LEU A 211 10.22 -4.45 12.34
N VAL A 212 10.86 -3.38 12.81
CA VAL A 212 11.79 -3.41 13.96
C VAL A 212 11.02 -3.80 15.22
N GLY A 213 9.88 -3.16 15.51
CA GLY A 213 9.06 -3.49 16.67
C GLY A 213 8.58 -4.94 16.67
N HIS A 214 8.17 -5.46 15.51
CA HIS A 214 7.80 -6.87 15.38
C HIS A 214 8.99 -7.80 15.63
N LEU A 215 10.17 -7.49 15.09
CA LEU A 215 11.36 -8.30 15.30
C LEU A 215 11.81 -8.26 16.78
N THR A 216 11.89 -7.07 17.38
CA THR A 216 12.21 -6.87 18.79
C THR A 216 11.28 -7.68 19.69
N GLU A 217 9.97 -7.59 19.48
CA GLU A 217 8.95 -8.35 20.22
C GLU A 217 9.17 -9.88 20.13
N ARG A 218 9.58 -10.37 18.96
CA ARG A 218 9.86 -11.80 18.74
C ARG A 218 11.15 -12.23 19.41
N LEU A 219 12.15 -11.37 19.46
CA LEU A 219 13.45 -11.69 20.04
C LEU A 219 13.47 -11.57 21.57
N SER A 220 12.73 -10.63 22.15
CA SER A 220 12.75 -10.33 23.59
C SER A 220 12.06 -11.38 24.48
N GLY A 221 11.11 -12.16 23.95
CA GLY A 221 10.32 -13.09 24.77
C GLY A 221 9.42 -12.37 25.79
N HIS A 222 8.60 -13.08 26.56
CA HIS A 222 7.79 -12.51 27.66
C HIS A 222 7.92 -13.38 28.92
N ASP A 223 7.56 -12.80 30.07
CA ASP A 223 7.68 -13.28 31.46
C ASP A 223 7.13 -14.69 31.76
N ASP A 224 6.30 -15.28 30.89
CA ASP A 224 5.69 -16.60 31.09
C ASP A 224 6.62 -17.80 30.80
N GLY A 225 7.92 -17.57 30.66
CA GLY A 225 8.95 -18.62 30.54
C GLY A 225 8.93 -19.41 29.21
N LYS A 226 8.06 -19.08 28.25
CA LYS A 226 8.03 -19.70 26.91
C LYS A 226 8.47 -18.72 25.81
N PRO A 227 9.51 -19.03 25.01
CA PRO A 227 9.96 -18.15 23.95
C PRO A 227 8.90 -18.01 22.85
N LYS A 228 8.63 -16.78 22.42
CA LYS A 228 7.80 -16.52 21.23
C LYS A 228 8.43 -17.19 20.01
N ILE A 229 7.60 -17.84 19.19
CA ILE A 229 8.04 -18.50 17.95
C ILE A 229 8.63 -17.44 17.03
N PHE A 230 9.93 -17.57 16.77
CA PHE A 230 10.71 -16.75 15.85
C PHE A 230 10.78 -17.44 14.48
N ARG A 231 10.22 -16.79 13.44
CA ARG A 231 10.16 -17.30 12.06
C ARG A 231 11.17 -16.57 11.18
N ASP A 232 11.69 -17.27 10.18
CA ASP A 232 12.68 -16.72 9.23
C ASP A 232 12.17 -15.47 8.51
N THR A 233 10.86 -15.41 8.28
CA THR A 233 10.16 -14.30 7.63
C THR A 233 10.40 -12.96 8.32
N ALA A 234 10.65 -12.93 9.64
CA ALA A 234 10.89 -11.67 10.35
C ALA A 234 12.18 -10.97 9.88
N VAL A 235 13.25 -11.73 9.61
CA VAL A 235 14.51 -11.20 9.06
C VAL A 235 14.39 -10.98 7.56
N GLY A 236 13.68 -11.87 6.85
CA GLY A 236 13.40 -11.72 5.42
C GLY A 236 12.71 -10.40 5.08
N ASN A 237 11.64 -10.06 5.81
CA ASN A 237 10.88 -8.82 5.59
C ASN A 237 11.73 -7.55 5.78
N LEU A 238 12.67 -7.54 6.73
CA LEU A 238 13.61 -6.41 6.91
C LEU A 238 14.59 -6.29 5.74
N ARG A 239 15.09 -7.42 5.21
CA ARG A 239 15.97 -7.40 4.03
C ARG A 239 15.23 -6.87 2.80
N GLU A 240 14.02 -7.35 2.55
CA GLU A 240 13.15 -6.84 1.48
C GLU A 240 12.86 -5.34 1.65
N PHE A 241 12.67 -4.88 2.89
CA PHE A 241 12.54 -3.44 3.19
C PHE A 241 13.80 -2.66 2.80
N PHE A 242 15.00 -3.13 3.15
CA PHE A 242 16.25 -2.41 2.83
C PHE A 242 16.49 -2.31 1.33
N GLU A 243 16.29 -3.41 0.59
CA GLU A 243 16.38 -3.41 -0.87
C GLU A 243 15.42 -2.39 -1.48
N ARG A 244 14.18 -2.37 -0.99
CA ARG A 244 13.18 -1.41 -1.45
C ARG A 244 13.53 0.02 -1.09
N PHE A 245 13.94 0.29 0.15
CA PHE A 245 14.37 1.60 0.61
C PHE A 245 15.49 2.15 -0.28
N GLN A 246 16.50 1.33 -0.59
CA GLN A 246 17.59 1.69 -1.50
C GLN A 246 17.11 1.93 -2.93
N SER A 247 16.26 1.04 -3.46
CA SER A 247 15.79 1.13 -4.84
C SER A 247 14.87 2.32 -5.11
N LEU A 248 14.10 2.76 -4.11
CA LEU A 248 13.14 3.87 -4.20
C LEU A 248 13.69 5.16 -3.58
N ASN A 249 14.93 5.18 -3.08
CA ASN A 249 15.40 6.21 -2.16
C ASN A 249 15.32 7.62 -2.76
N VAL A 250 14.68 8.51 -2.01
CA VAL A 250 14.52 9.93 -2.31
C VAL A 250 15.74 10.73 -1.82
N ARG A 251 16.61 10.14 -1.00
CA ARG A 251 17.73 10.76 -0.23
C ARG A 251 17.36 12.15 0.25
N SER A 252 16.40 12.21 1.16
CA SER A 252 15.85 13.45 1.71
C SER A 252 15.99 13.56 3.23
N ASN A 253 16.46 12.50 3.90
CA ASN A 253 16.52 12.45 5.35
C ASN A 253 17.71 11.61 5.83
N ASP A 254 18.79 12.28 6.23
CA ASP A 254 20.04 11.66 6.71
C ASP A 254 19.81 10.82 7.97
N GLN A 255 18.94 11.28 8.89
CA GLN A 255 18.64 10.55 10.11
C GLN A 255 17.92 9.22 9.85
N LEU A 256 16.99 9.19 8.88
CA LEU A 256 16.34 7.95 8.46
C LEU A 256 17.34 7.01 7.78
N GLU A 257 18.26 7.55 6.96
CA GLU A 257 19.31 6.77 6.32
C GLU A 257 20.25 6.13 7.34
N ASP A 258 20.66 6.88 8.36
CA ASP A 258 21.48 6.38 9.48
C ASP A 258 20.77 5.26 10.25
N LEU A 259 19.47 5.41 10.54
CA LEU A 259 18.69 4.38 11.23
C LEU A 259 18.56 3.10 10.39
N VAL A 260 18.35 3.25 9.08
CA VAL A 260 18.33 2.12 8.14
C VAL A 260 19.68 1.41 8.12
N GLN A 261 20.79 2.15 8.03
CA GLN A 261 22.13 1.59 8.05
C GLN A 261 22.44 0.87 9.37
N GLN A 262 22.07 1.46 10.51
CA GLN A 262 22.21 0.83 11.82
C GLN A 262 21.42 -0.48 11.91
N CYS A 263 20.14 -0.47 11.52
CA CYS A 263 19.34 -1.69 11.46
C CYS A 263 19.96 -2.73 10.54
N GLN A 264 20.41 -2.33 9.35
CA GLN A 264 21.04 -3.22 8.38
C GLN A 264 22.35 -3.80 8.92
N ALA A 265 23.17 -3.06 9.66
CA ALA A 265 24.36 -3.57 10.29
C ALA A 265 24.06 -4.59 11.41
N THR A 266 23.02 -4.34 12.22
CA THR A 266 22.58 -5.24 13.28
C THR A 266 22.07 -6.58 12.74
N VAL A 267 21.34 -6.59 11.61
CA VAL A 267 20.77 -7.83 11.03
C VAL A 267 21.56 -8.40 9.84
N GLY A 268 22.47 -7.61 9.27
CA GLY A 268 23.28 -7.91 8.10
C GLY A 268 24.38 -8.91 8.42
N GLY A 269 24.08 -10.18 8.24
CA GLY A 269 24.98 -11.29 8.59
C GLY A 269 24.39 -12.23 9.64
N VAL A 270 23.29 -11.83 10.27
CA VAL A 270 22.57 -12.71 11.19
C VAL A 270 21.68 -13.66 10.39
N GLN A 271 21.94 -14.96 10.48
CA GLN A 271 21.04 -15.98 9.96
C GLN A 271 19.92 -16.25 10.97
N PRO A 272 18.66 -16.46 10.53
CA PRO A 272 17.56 -16.78 11.44
C PRO A 272 17.85 -17.98 12.36
N GLN A 273 18.58 -18.98 11.85
CA GLN A 273 18.95 -20.15 12.63
C GLN A 273 19.91 -19.80 13.76
N SER A 274 20.88 -18.92 13.53
CA SER A 274 21.79 -18.42 14.58
C SER A 274 21.05 -17.73 15.73
N LEU A 275 19.95 -17.03 15.46
CA LEU A 275 19.10 -16.41 16.50
C LEU A 275 18.28 -17.43 17.31
N ARG A 276 18.07 -18.63 16.78
CA ARG A 276 17.42 -19.73 17.52
C ARG A 276 18.42 -20.43 18.42
N ASP A 277 19.62 -20.64 17.92
CA ASP A 277 20.63 -21.48 18.55
C ASP A 277 21.47 -20.70 19.57
N ASP A 278 21.61 -19.38 19.41
CA ASP A 278 22.40 -18.52 20.29
C ASP A 278 21.53 -17.47 21.01
N GLN A 279 21.29 -17.71 22.31
CA GLN A 279 20.53 -16.80 23.16
C GLN A 279 21.24 -15.48 23.43
N SER A 280 22.58 -15.46 23.42
CA SER A 280 23.37 -14.24 23.65
C SER A 280 23.30 -13.32 22.44
N LEU A 281 23.43 -13.88 21.23
CA LEU A 281 23.23 -13.18 19.97
C LEU A 281 21.80 -12.63 19.89
N ARG A 282 20.80 -13.45 20.24
CA ARG A 282 19.39 -13.03 20.27
C ARG A 282 19.15 -11.83 21.18
N ARG A 283 19.69 -11.84 22.40
CA ARG A 283 19.58 -10.71 23.35
C ARG A 283 20.27 -9.46 22.81
N ARG A 284 21.49 -9.60 22.26
CA ARG A 284 22.23 -8.48 21.68
C ARG A 284 21.45 -7.79 20.56
N VAL A 285 20.97 -8.57 19.59
CA VAL A 285 20.17 -8.06 18.47
C VAL A 285 18.87 -7.42 18.98
N ALA A 286 18.20 -8.01 19.97
CA ALA A 286 17.00 -7.41 20.56
C ALA A 286 17.30 -6.03 21.20
N THR A 287 18.40 -5.90 21.94
CA THR A 287 18.80 -4.64 22.59
C THR A 287 19.15 -3.57 21.55
N GLU A 288 19.95 -3.90 20.55
CA GLU A 288 20.32 -2.98 19.46
C GLU A 288 19.07 -2.49 18.70
N LEU A 289 18.15 -3.39 18.37
CA LEU A 289 16.90 -3.03 17.69
C LEU A 289 15.94 -2.23 18.57
N SER A 290 15.93 -2.49 19.88
CA SER A 290 15.12 -1.71 20.84
C SER A 290 15.59 -0.25 20.90
N ALA A 291 16.92 -0.02 20.82
CA ALA A 291 17.47 1.32 20.77
C ALA A 291 17.04 2.05 19.48
N VAL A 292 17.12 1.39 18.33
CA VAL A 292 16.65 1.96 17.06
C VAL A 292 15.14 2.24 17.10
N GLN A 293 14.35 1.32 17.65
CA GLN A 293 12.90 1.49 17.81
C GLN A 293 12.56 2.75 18.61
N SER A 294 13.26 3.00 19.72
CA SER A 294 13.03 4.20 20.54
C SER A 294 13.26 5.50 19.76
N VAL A 295 14.25 5.54 18.86
CA VAL A 295 14.50 6.73 18.03
C VAL A 295 13.42 6.89 16.96
N LEU A 296 13.01 5.79 16.33
CA LEU A 296 11.92 5.78 15.34
C LEU A 296 10.59 6.25 15.94
N ASP A 297 10.27 5.81 17.16
CA ASP A 297 9.05 6.22 17.85
C ASP A 297 9.05 7.73 18.15
N GLY A 298 10.20 8.32 18.49
CA GLY A 298 10.35 9.77 18.61
C GLY A 298 10.05 10.50 17.30
N LEU A 299 10.61 10.01 16.18
CA LEU A 299 10.35 10.57 14.84
C LEU A 299 8.87 10.51 14.44
N LEU A 300 8.13 9.51 14.90
CA LEU A 300 6.70 9.37 14.61
C LEU A 300 5.82 10.32 15.46
N VAL A 301 6.27 10.69 16.67
CA VAL A 301 5.54 11.60 17.57
C VAL A 301 5.66 13.05 17.10
N ASP A 302 6.84 13.47 16.66
CA ASP A 302 7.11 14.86 16.29
C ASP A 302 6.55 15.24 14.90
N ARG A 303 6.06 14.27 14.13
CA ARG A 303 5.52 14.51 12.79
C ARG A 303 4.01 14.79 12.84
N PRO A 304 3.52 15.86 12.17
CA PRO A 304 2.09 16.17 12.14
C PRO A 304 1.31 15.03 11.50
N ARG A 305 0.32 14.49 12.22
CA ARG A 305 -0.56 13.42 11.72
C ARG A 305 -1.28 13.88 10.45
N ARG A 306 -1.22 13.00 9.43
CA ARG A 306 -1.78 13.12 8.07
C ARG A 306 -2.93 14.13 7.92
N ARG A 307 -2.70 15.24 7.20
CA ARG A 307 -3.77 16.13 6.73
C ARG A 307 -4.50 15.43 5.59
N ILE A 308 -5.72 14.94 5.83
CA ILE A 308 -6.54 14.34 4.77
C ILE A 308 -7.01 15.47 3.86
N LEU A 309 -6.30 15.71 2.76
CA LEU A 309 -6.78 16.55 1.67
C LEU A 309 -7.92 15.79 0.97
N ARG A 310 -9.17 16.04 1.39
CA ARG A 310 -10.32 15.63 0.60
C ARG A 310 -10.41 16.56 -0.61
N ALA A 311 -10.36 16.00 -1.82
CA ALA A 311 -10.69 16.76 -3.01
C ALA A 311 -12.13 17.28 -2.87
N ALA A 312 -12.33 18.59 -3.08
CA ALA A 312 -13.66 19.13 -3.29
C ALA A 312 -14.23 18.48 -4.56
N LYS A 313 -15.46 17.98 -4.45
CA LYS A 313 -16.18 17.31 -5.52
C LYS A 313 -16.72 18.33 -6.52
#